data_AF-A0A0L0QLK1-F1
#
_entry.id   AF-A0A0L0QLK1-F1
#
_cell.length_a   1.000
_cell.length_b   1.000
_cell.length_c   1.000
_cell.angle_alpha   90.00
_cell.angle_beta   90.00
_cell.angle_gamma   90.00
#
_symmetry.space_group_name_H-M   'P 1'
#
loop_
_entity.id
_entity.type
_entity.pdbx_description
1 polymer ?
#
loop_
_entity_poly.entity_id
_entity_poly.type
_entity_poly.pdbx_seq_one_letter_code
_entity_poly.pdbx_strand_id
1 'polypeptide(L)'
;MGERKKLLNLVKSYLEKKINTETFANHFTIFFSQEINYDVLNEKEYLLFCELEDIASRFSPFEEDFLEYPYYSREEDVFKKAKEVYDNIN
;
A
#
# COMPACT_ATOMS: atom_id res chain seq x y z
N MET A 1 14.35 12.16 -4.52
CA MET A 1 14.04 11.34 -5.73
C MET A 1 14.07 9.83 -5.49
N GLY A 2 14.93 9.29 -4.61
CA GLY A 2 15.01 7.84 -4.36
C GLY A 2 13.76 7.24 -3.70
N GLU A 3 13.20 7.92 -2.70
CA GLU A 3 12.10 7.41 -1.87
C GLU A 3 10.78 7.28 -2.64
N ARG A 4 10.32 8.34 -3.32
CA ARG A 4 9.14 8.28 -4.20
C ARG A 4 9.25 7.14 -5.22
N LYS A 5 10.43 6.96 -5.83
CA LYS A 5 10.68 5.87 -6.77
C LYS A 5 10.63 4.49 -6.09
N LYS A 6 11.11 4.37 -4.85
CA LYS A 6 11.04 3.14 -4.05
C LYS A 6 9.58 2.78 -3.74
N LEU A 7 8.73 3.73 -3.34
CA LEU A 7 7.28 3.51 -3.18
C LEU A 7 6.63 2.99 -4.46
N LEU A 8 6.84 3.70 -5.58
CA LEU A 8 6.25 3.32 -6.85
C LEU A 8 6.77 1.95 -7.34
N ASN A 9 8.03 1.62 -7.08
CA ASN A 9 8.57 0.30 -7.39
C ASN A 9 7.97 -0.81 -6.51
N LEU A 10 7.68 -0.55 -5.24
CA LEU A 10 6.97 -1.50 -4.37
C LEU A 10 5.56 -1.76 -4.89
N VAL A 11 4.81 -0.68 -5.18
CA VAL A 11 3.46 -0.77 -5.76
C VAL A 11 3.49 -1.52 -7.09
N LYS A 12 4.40 -1.17 -8.00
CA LYS A 12 4.55 -1.84 -9.29
C LYS A 12 4.89 -3.32 -9.14
N SER A 13 5.82 -3.66 -8.24
CA SER A 13 6.21 -5.05 -8.02
C SER A 13 5.05 -5.89 -7.48
N TYR A 14 4.21 -5.30 -6.63
CA TYR A 14 2.98 -5.93 -6.16
C TYR A 14 1.95 -6.13 -7.29
N LEU A 15 1.67 -5.09 -8.08
CA LEU A 15 0.74 -5.18 -9.21
C LEU A 15 1.18 -6.17 -10.30
N GLU A 16 2.49 -6.29 -10.51
CA GLU A 16 3.10 -7.28 -11.41
C GLU A 16 3.22 -8.68 -10.78
N LYS A 17 2.69 -8.90 -9.57
CA LYS A 17 2.72 -10.16 -8.82
C LYS A 17 4.14 -10.71 -8.55
N LYS A 18 5.13 -9.83 -8.49
CA LYS A 18 6.51 -10.18 -8.11
C LYS A 18 6.67 -10.38 -6.59
N ILE A 19 5.77 -9.78 -5.81
CA ILE A 19 5.64 -9.95 -4.37
C ILE A 19 4.16 -10.18 -4.04
N ASN A 20 3.88 -10.92 -2.96
CA ASN A 20 2.51 -11.16 -2.49
C ASN A 20 1.99 -10.00 -1.62
N THR A 21 0.70 -10.03 -1.31
CA THR A 21 0.03 -8.97 -0.53
C THR A 21 0.64 -8.79 0.86
N GLU A 22 0.98 -9.87 1.56
CA GLU A 22 1.60 -9.81 2.89
C GLU A 22 2.97 -9.10 2.85
N THR A 23 3.84 -9.50 1.92
CA THR A 23 5.16 -8.88 1.72
C THR A 23 5.01 -7.41 1.35
N PHE A 24 4.07 -7.11 0.45
CA PHE A 24 3.79 -5.75 0.04
C PHE A 24 3.30 -4.89 1.21
N ALA A 25 2.26 -5.35 1.93
CA ALA A 25 1.64 -4.64 3.04
C ALA A 25 2.67 -4.31 4.13
N ASN A 26 3.49 -5.30 4.52
CA ASN A 26 4.52 -5.11 5.53
C ASN A 26 5.60 -4.11 5.08
N HIS A 27 6.16 -4.28 3.88
CA HIS A 27 7.23 -3.40 3.41
C HIS A 27 6.74 -1.98 3.12
N PHE A 28 5.54 -1.84 2.55
CA PHE A 28 4.96 -0.56 2.18
C PHE A 28 4.63 0.27 3.43
N THR A 29 3.94 -0.33 4.41
CA THR A 29 3.52 0.37 5.63
C THR A 29 4.72 0.85 6.45
N ILE A 30 5.73 -0.01 6.64
CA ILE A 30 6.98 0.38 7.32
C ILE A 30 7.67 1.52 6.55
N PHE A 31 7.83 1.38 5.24
CA PHE A 31 8.54 2.37 4.44
C PHE A 31 7.83 3.73 4.43
N PHE A 32 6.52 3.74 4.22
CA PHE A 32 5.74 4.96 4.14
C PHE A 32 5.61 5.65 5.50
N SER A 33 5.39 4.90 6.58
CA SER A 33 5.09 5.50 7.89
C SER A 33 6.35 5.88 8.69
N GLN A 34 7.52 5.33 8.35
CA GLN A 34 8.75 5.56 9.13
C GLN A 34 9.93 6.10 8.32
N GLU A 35 10.00 5.85 7.01
CA GLU A 35 11.21 6.15 6.22
C GLU A 35 11.03 7.30 5.22
N ILE A 36 9.80 7.76 4.94
CA ILE A 36 9.58 8.79 3.91
C ILE A 36 9.79 10.20 4.43
N ASN A 37 10.50 11.03 3.65
CA ASN A 37 10.48 12.47 3.86
C ASN A 37 9.23 13.07 3.20
N TYR A 38 8.37 13.74 3.98
CA TYR A 38 7.11 14.34 3.51
C TYR A 38 7.28 15.31 2.33
N ASP A 39 8.45 15.92 2.15
CA ASP A 39 8.73 16.84 1.04
C ASP A 39 8.91 16.14 -0.33
N VAL A 40 8.95 14.79 -0.38
CA VAL A 40 9.19 14.03 -1.63
C VAL A 40 7.92 13.71 -2.42
N LEU A 41 6.75 13.93 -1.81
CA LEU A 41 5.44 13.69 -2.40
C LEU A 41 4.69 15.01 -2.51
N ASN A 42 3.95 15.20 -3.60
CA ASN A 42 2.95 16.27 -3.62
C ASN A 42 1.71 15.86 -2.80
N GLU A 43 0.85 16.82 -2.48
CA GLU A 43 -0.35 16.61 -1.66
C GLU A 43 -1.25 15.48 -2.19
N LYS A 44 -1.48 15.41 -3.50
CA LYS A 44 -2.30 14.37 -4.12
C LYS A 44 -1.68 12.98 -3.93
N GLU A 45 -0.37 12.85 -4.17
CA GLU A 45 0.35 11.58 -4.00
C GLU A 45 0.33 11.15 -2.54
N TYR A 46 0.57 12.09 -1.62
CA TYR A 46 0.58 11.82 -0.20
C TYR A 46 -0.77 11.26 0.27
N LEU A 47 -1.88 11.92 -0.08
CA LEU A 47 -3.22 11.45 0.28
C LEU A 47 -3.52 10.05 -0.27
N LEU A 48 -3.16 9.80 -1.54
CA LEU A 48 -3.32 8.48 -2.16
C LEU A 48 -2.51 7.38 -1.45
N PHE A 49 -1.28 7.69 -1.04
CA PHE A 49 -0.46 6.74 -0.29
C PHE A 49 -0.94 6.55 1.16
N CYS A 50 -1.50 7.58 1.81
CA CYS A 50 -2.16 7.45 3.11
C CYS A 50 -3.35 6.50 3.04
N GLU A 51 -4.23 6.64 2.05
CA GLU A 51 -5.37 5.72 1.89
C GLU A 51 -4.93 4.28 1.63
N LEU A 52 -3.82 4.10 0.91
CA LEU A 52 -3.23 2.78 0.69
C LEU A 52 -2.61 2.21 1.96
N GLU A 53 -1.97 3.03 2.78
CA GLU A 53 -1.40 2.61 4.07
C GLU A 53 -2.49 2.21 5.07
N ASP A 54 -3.60 2.95 5.11
CA ASP A 54 -4.76 2.64 5.95
C ASP A 54 -5.37 1.26 5.63
N ILE A 55 -5.39 0.89 4.35
CA ILE A 55 -5.88 -0.42 3.90
C ILE A 55 -4.81 -1.50 4.11
N ALA A 56 -3.57 -1.24 3.70
CA ALA A 56 -2.48 -2.22 3.77
C ALA A 56 -2.07 -2.57 5.21
N SER A 57 -2.09 -1.62 6.14
CA SER A 57 -1.78 -1.85 7.55
C SER A 57 -2.80 -2.75 8.26
N ARG A 58 -3.99 -2.90 7.66
CA ARG A 58 -5.08 -3.74 8.14
C ARG A 58 -5.26 -5.01 7.32
N PHE A 59 -4.30 -5.34 6.45
CA PHE A 59 -4.38 -6.58 5.68
C PHE A 59 -4.30 -7.79 6.63
N SER A 60 -5.21 -8.75 6.42
CA SER A 60 -5.08 -10.08 7.00
C SER A 60 -5.15 -11.16 5.91
N PRO A 61 -4.27 -12.18 5.96
CA PRO A 61 -4.37 -13.34 5.09
C PRO A 61 -5.38 -14.39 5.60
N PHE A 62 -6.00 -14.20 6.78
CA PHE A 62 -6.87 -15.18 7.43
C PHE A 62 -8.35 -14.81 7.23
N GLU A 63 -9.15 -15.75 6.72
CA GLU A 63 -10.58 -15.50 6.46
C GLU A 63 -11.38 -15.29 7.75
N GLU A 64 -10.93 -15.91 8.84
CA GLU A 64 -11.56 -15.86 10.15
C GLU A 64 -11.57 -14.44 10.72
N ASP A 65 -10.55 -13.64 10.43
CA ASP A 65 -10.43 -12.27 10.91
C ASP A 65 -11.57 -11.38 10.40
N PHE A 66 -12.11 -11.66 9.21
CA PHE A 66 -13.22 -10.90 8.64
C PHE A 66 -14.58 -11.21 9.27
N LEU A 67 -14.71 -12.35 9.95
CA LEU A 67 -15.96 -12.75 10.61
C LEU A 67 -16.13 -12.02 11.94
N GLU A 68 -15.03 -11.80 12.65
CA GLU A 68 -15.03 -11.15 13.96
C GLU A 68 -14.80 -9.64 13.86
N TYR A 69 -14.06 -9.19 12.85
CA TYR A 69 -13.52 -7.83 12.80
C TYR A 69 -13.65 -7.18 11.41
N PRO A 70 -14.64 -6.29 11.20
CA PRO A 70 -14.90 -5.67 9.90
C PRO A 70 -13.87 -4.61 9.49
N TYR A 71 -12.79 -4.46 10.25
CA TYR A 71 -11.73 -3.48 9.99
C TYR A 71 -10.54 -4.08 9.23
N TYR A 72 -10.44 -5.40 9.08
CA TYR A 72 -9.41 -6.03 8.25
C TYR A 72 -9.73 -5.91 6.77
N SER A 73 -8.69 -5.74 5.97
CA SER A 73 -8.75 -5.68 4.51
C SER A 73 -8.31 -7.00 3.89
N ARG A 74 -8.94 -7.34 2.76
CA ARG A 74 -8.61 -8.52 1.95
C ARG A 74 -7.56 -8.17 0.92
N GLU A 75 -6.97 -9.20 0.30
CA GLU A 75 -6.06 -9.02 -0.82
C GLU A 75 -6.66 -8.16 -1.95
N GLU A 76 -7.93 -8.36 -2.26
CA GLU A 76 -8.63 -7.59 -3.30
C GLU A 76 -8.72 -6.10 -2.99
N ASP A 77 -8.90 -5.73 -1.71
CA ASP A 77 -8.96 -4.33 -1.27
C ASP A 77 -7.61 -3.65 -1.46
N VAL A 78 -6.53 -4.31 -1.02
CA VAL A 78 -5.16 -3.83 -1.16
C VAL A 78 -4.79 -3.70 -2.64
N PHE A 79 -5.12 -4.70 -3.47
CA PHE A 79 -4.85 -4.67 -4.91
C PHE A 79 -5.59 -3.53 -5.61
N LYS A 80 -6.89 -3.36 -5.31
CA LYS A 80 -7.71 -2.31 -5.90
C LYS A 80 -7.16 -0.92 -5.59
N LYS A 81 -6.81 -0.66 -4.32
CA LYS A 81 -6.23 0.64 -3.92
C LYS A 81 -4.83 0.83 -4.49
N ALA A 82 -3.96 -0.19 -4.48
CA ALA A 82 -2.63 -0.11 -5.08
C ALA A 82 -2.69 0.23 -6.58
N LYS A 83 -3.66 -0.34 -7.29
CA LYS A 83 -3.91 -0.03 -8.71
C LYS A 83 -4.38 1.41 -8.90
N GLU A 84 -5.31 1.89 -8.08
CA GLU A 84 -5.77 3.28 -8.11
C GLU A 84 -4.62 4.26 -7.91
N VAL A 85 -3.75 4.01 -6.92
CA VAL A 85 -2.54 4.79 -6.67
C VAL A 85 -1.63 4.81 -7.91
N TYR A 86 -1.36 3.64 -8.50
CA TYR A 86 -0.49 3.53 -9.67
C TYR A 86 -1.04 4.27 -10.89
N ASP A 87 -2.35 4.19 -11.13
CA ASP A 87 -3.02 4.83 -12.27
C ASP A 87 -3.11 6.37 -12.13
N ASN A 88 -3.03 6.90 -10.90
CA ASN A 88 -3.19 8.34 -10.61
C ASN A 88 -1.89 9.12 -10.38
N ILE A 89 -0.76 8.41 -10.24
CA ILE A 89 0.57 8.97 -9.93
C ILE A 89 1.56 8.80 -11.09
N ASN A 90 1.32 7.85 -11.99
CA ASN A 90 2.09 7.71 -13.24
C ASN A 90 1.74 8.79 -14.28
#